data_AF-A0AAW9NL55-F1
#
_entry.id   AF-A0AAW9NL55-F1
#
_cell.length_a   1.000
_cell.length_b   1.000
_cell.length_c   1.000
_cell.angle_alpha   90.00
_cell.angle_beta   90.00
_cell.angle_gamma   90.00
#
_symmetry.space_group_name_H-M   'P 1'
#
loop_
_entity.id
_entity.type
_entity.pdbx_description
1 polymer ?
#
loop_
_entity_poly.entity_id
_entity_poly.type
_entity_poly.pdbx_seq_one_letter_code
_entity_poly.pdbx_strand_id
1 'polypeptide(L)'
;MQGISQQQDMSLSILYNQELAYTLWKKGLYAEALQQVKEYEIPSYVIHPLEQAAGYEIMAIRADCYYRLGNEEQAFEDIVYSKQHVEPMPNSTYKNLIYHIYDAIFKKS
;
A
#
# COMPACT_ATOMS: atom_id res chain seq x y z
N MET A 1 -37.80 16.05 5.53
CA MET A 1 -36.76 14.99 5.54
C MET A 1 -35.52 15.59 4.91
N GLN A 2 -34.55 15.97 5.74
CA GLN A 2 -33.28 16.52 5.25
C GLN A 2 -32.49 15.36 4.63
N GLY A 3 -32.10 15.53 3.37
CA GLY A 3 -31.30 14.55 2.64
C GLY A 3 -29.99 14.36 3.38
N ILE A 4 -29.72 13.12 3.76
CA ILE A 4 -28.42 12.70 4.27
C ILE A 4 -27.42 13.00 3.15
N SER A 5 -26.54 13.97 3.40
CA SER A 5 -25.52 14.41 2.47
C SER A 5 -24.67 13.21 2.04
N GLN A 6 -24.42 13.07 0.74
CA GLN A 6 -23.58 12.03 0.12
C GLN A 6 -22.09 12.05 0.55
N GLN A 7 -21.74 12.70 1.65
CA GLN A 7 -20.39 12.77 2.21
C GLN A 7 -20.02 11.56 3.10
N GLN A 8 -20.90 10.57 3.24
CA GLN A 8 -20.76 9.54 4.28
C GLN A 8 -20.05 8.23 3.90
N ASP A 9 -19.48 8.06 2.70
CA ASP A 9 -18.94 6.73 2.31
C ASP A 9 -17.68 6.74 1.41
N MET A 10 -16.70 7.59 1.70
CA MET A 10 -15.35 7.49 1.07
C MET A 10 -14.27 6.96 2.03
N SER A 11 -14.38 7.20 3.34
CA SER A 11 -13.35 6.75 4.29
C SER A 11 -13.38 5.25 4.55
N LEU A 12 -14.56 4.62 4.53
CA LEU A 12 -14.71 3.16 4.59
C LEU A 12 -14.15 2.50 3.33
N SER A 13 -14.36 3.11 2.16
CA SER A 13 -13.83 2.62 0.87
C SER A 13 -12.29 2.49 0.89
N ILE A 14 -11.57 3.49 1.39
CA ILE A 14 -10.10 3.46 1.38
C ILE A 14 -9.57 2.34 2.29
N LEU A 15 -9.98 2.30 3.55
CA LEU A 15 -9.51 1.26 4.48
C LEU A 15 -9.94 -0.14 4.01
N TYR A 16 -11.16 -0.28 3.51
CA TYR A 16 -11.64 -1.53 2.95
C TYR A 16 -10.78 -1.98 1.75
N ASN A 17 -10.45 -1.08 0.82
CA ASN A 17 -9.65 -1.40 -0.35
C ASN A 17 -8.22 -1.79 0.03
N GLN A 18 -7.65 -1.18 1.07
CA GLN A 18 -6.34 -1.55 1.61
C GLN A 18 -6.35 -2.98 2.15
N GLU A 19 -7.29 -3.32 3.02
CA GLU A 19 -7.43 -4.65 3.63
C GLU A 19 -7.76 -5.72 2.57
N LEU A 20 -8.58 -5.36 1.58
CA LEU A 20 -8.90 -6.23 0.46
C LEU A 20 -7.66 -6.48 -0.42
N ALA A 21 -6.89 -5.44 -0.75
CA ALA A 21 -5.66 -5.56 -1.51
C ALA A 21 -4.64 -6.46 -0.79
N TYR A 22 -4.45 -6.25 0.52
CA TYR A 22 -3.59 -7.09 1.34
C TYR A 22 -4.03 -8.57 1.27
N THR A 23 -5.33 -8.82 1.41
CA THR A 23 -5.90 -10.18 1.37
C THR A 23 -5.71 -10.85 0.00
N LEU A 24 -5.97 -10.11 -1.08
CA LEU A 24 -5.79 -10.59 -2.46
C LEU A 24 -4.31 -10.86 -2.75
N TRP A 25 -3.42 -9.95 -2.34
CA TRP A 25 -1.97 -10.10 -2.47
C TRP A 25 -1.45 -11.34 -1.75
N LYS A 26 -1.88 -11.59 -0.51
CA LYS A 26 -1.52 -12.81 0.24
C LYS A 26 -2.01 -14.10 -0.43
N LYS A 27 -3.04 -14.03 -1.27
CA LYS A 27 -3.54 -15.15 -2.07
C LYS A 27 -2.83 -15.30 -3.42
N GLY A 28 -1.90 -14.40 -3.77
CA GLY A 28 -1.22 -14.36 -5.06
C GLY A 28 -2.07 -13.79 -6.20
N LEU A 29 -3.20 -13.15 -5.89
CA LEU A 29 -4.09 -12.51 -6.87
C LEU A 29 -3.63 -11.07 -7.13
N TYR A 30 -2.46 -10.94 -7.77
CA TYR A 30 -1.75 -9.66 -7.89
C TYR A 30 -2.47 -8.63 -8.75
N ALA A 31 -3.16 -9.05 -9.81
CA ALA A 31 -3.89 -8.12 -10.68
C ALA A 31 -5.11 -7.52 -9.97
N GLU A 32 -5.83 -8.35 -9.22
CA GLU A 32 -7.00 -7.96 -8.44
C GLU A 32 -6.60 -7.08 -7.25
N ALA A 33 -5.50 -7.43 -6.56
CA ALA A 33 -4.94 -6.61 -5.50
C ALA A 33 -4.55 -5.22 -6.04
N LEU A 34 -3.83 -5.18 -7.16
CA LEU A 34 -3.43 -3.93 -7.81
C LEU A 34 -4.65 -3.07 -8.17
N GLN A 35 -5.73 -3.66 -8.68
CA GLN A 35 -6.94 -2.92 -9.02
C GLN A 35 -7.51 -2.10 -7.85
N GLN A 36 -7.38 -2.61 -6.61
CA GLN A 36 -7.93 -1.93 -5.43
C GLN A 36 -7.11 -0.71 -4.99
N VAL A 37 -5.79 -0.72 -5.26
CA VAL A 37 -4.85 0.27 -4.70
C VAL A 37 -4.03 1.00 -5.77
N LYS A 38 -4.33 0.79 -7.06
CA LYS A 38 -3.61 1.42 -8.18
C LYS A 38 -3.51 2.95 -8.03
N GLU A 39 -4.60 3.59 -7.61
CA GLU A 39 -4.70 5.04 -7.42
C GLU A 39 -4.60 5.44 -5.94
N TYR A 40 -4.18 4.51 -5.07
CA TYR A 40 -4.07 4.78 -3.64
C TYR A 40 -2.98 5.83 -3.38
N GLU A 41 -3.36 6.84 -2.59
CA GLU A 41 -2.46 7.78 -1.97
C GLU A 41 -2.79 7.83 -0.47
N ILE A 42 -1.78 8.13 0.36
CA ILE A 42 -2.00 8.32 1.79
C ILE A 42 -2.84 9.59 1.97
N PRO A 43 -4.05 9.52 2.56
CA PRO A 43 -4.88 10.69 2.71
C PRO A 43 -4.18 11.76 3.55
N SER A 44 -4.33 13.04 3.15
CA SER A 44 -3.62 14.16 3.79
C SER A 44 -3.97 14.37 5.28
N TYR A 45 -5.08 13.82 5.74
CA TYR A 45 -5.47 13.84 7.16
C TYR A 45 -4.74 12.78 8.01
N VAL A 46 -4.05 11.82 7.39
CA VAL A 46 -3.28 10.78 8.09
C VAL A 46 -1.94 11.36 8.53
N ILE A 47 -1.93 11.91 9.74
CA ILE A 47 -0.75 12.56 10.34
C ILE A 47 -0.02 11.66 11.34
N HIS A 48 -0.66 10.60 11.82
CA HIS A 48 -0.07 9.74 12.84
C HIS A 48 0.98 8.80 12.21
N PRO A 49 2.23 8.75 12.71
CA PRO A 49 3.32 8.00 12.07
C PRO A 49 3.01 6.52 11.85
N LEU A 50 2.29 5.88 12.77
CA LEU A 50 1.91 4.47 12.63
C LEU A 50 0.92 4.24 11.47
N GLU A 51 -0.01 5.17 11.27
CA GLU A 51 -1.00 5.09 10.19
C GLU A 51 -0.35 5.42 8.84
N GLN A 52 0.61 6.35 8.82
CA GLN A 52 1.44 6.61 7.64
C GLN A 52 2.26 5.37 7.27
N ALA A 53 2.86 4.68 8.24
CA ALA A 53 3.57 3.42 8.00
C ALA A 53 2.66 2.35 7.36
N ALA A 54 1.41 2.24 7.80
CA ALA A 54 0.42 1.35 7.17
C ALA A 54 0.09 1.79 5.73
N GLY A 55 0.00 3.09 5.47
CA GLY A 55 -0.16 3.63 4.11
C GLY A 55 1.01 3.26 3.19
N TYR A 56 2.25 3.42 3.66
CA TYR A 56 3.45 3.01 2.91
C TYR A 56 3.53 1.48 2.72
N GLU A 57 2.99 0.68 3.64
CA GLU A 57 2.90 -0.76 3.46
C GLU A 57 2.01 -1.12 2.25
N ILE A 58 0.89 -0.42 2.09
CA ILE A 58 -0.01 -0.65 0.94
C ILE A 58 0.67 -0.26 -0.38
N MET A 59 1.43 0.84 -0.40
CA MET A 59 2.25 1.20 -1.57
C MET A 59 3.33 0.14 -1.84
N ALA A 60 3.96 -0.45 -0.82
CA ALA A 60 4.89 -1.56 -1.00
C ALA A 60 4.21 -2.83 -1.54
N ILE A 61 2.98 -3.14 -1.10
CA ILE A 61 2.19 -4.25 -1.66
C ILE A 61 1.85 -3.99 -3.12
N ARG A 62 1.48 -2.75 -3.47
CA ARG A 62 1.26 -2.32 -4.86
C ARG A 62 2.53 -2.53 -5.71
N ALA A 63 3.70 -2.22 -5.16
CA ALA A 63 4.98 -2.46 -5.81
C ALA A 63 5.23 -3.95 -6.11
N ASP A 64 5.02 -4.84 -5.14
CA ASP A 64 5.16 -6.29 -5.39
C ASP A 64 4.15 -6.75 -6.44
N CYS A 65 2.91 -6.23 -6.43
CA CYS A 65 1.93 -6.56 -7.47
C CYS A 65 2.43 -6.14 -8.86
N TYR A 66 2.94 -4.92 -9.02
CA TYR A 66 3.56 -4.47 -10.27
C TYR A 66 4.72 -5.38 -10.69
N TYR A 67 5.62 -5.71 -9.76
CA TYR A 67 6.77 -6.55 -10.02
C TYR A 67 6.37 -7.95 -10.51
N ARG A 68 5.40 -8.58 -9.83
CA ARG A 68 4.87 -9.91 -10.17
C ARG A 68 4.18 -9.96 -11.53
N LEU A 69 3.65 -8.82 -11.98
CA LEU A 69 3.02 -8.65 -13.28
C LEU A 69 4.01 -8.20 -14.38
N GLY A 70 5.30 -8.12 -14.07
CA GLY A 70 6.36 -7.76 -15.02
C GLY A 70 6.52 -6.26 -15.26
N ASN A 71 5.89 -5.42 -14.42
CA ASN A 71 5.97 -3.97 -14.55
C ASN A 71 7.00 -3.38 -13.58
N GLU A 72 8.27 -3.56 -13.90
CA GLU A 72 9.37 -3.24 -12.99
C GLU A 72 9.53 -1.75 -12.70
N GLU A 73 9.23 -0.87 -13.66
CA GLU A 73 9.37 0.58 -13.50
C GLU A 73 8.51 1.09 -12.33
N GLN A 74 7.20 0.83 -12.36
CA GLN A 74 6.28 1.23 -11.30
C GLN A 74 6.55 0.48 -9.99
N ALA A 75 7.01 -0.78 -10.08
CA ALA A 75 7.41 -1.52 -8.88
C ALA A 75 8.56 -0.82 -8.16
N PHE A 76 9.60 -0.39 -8.89
CA PHE A 76 10.76 0.27 -8.31
C PHE A 76 10.39 1.64 -7.74
N GLU A 77 9.55 2.41 -8.44
CA GLU A 77 9.06 3.71 -7.95
C GLU A 77 8.36 3.57 -6.59
N ASP A 78 7.34 2.70 -6.52
CA ASP A 78 6.54 2.53 -5.30
C ASP A 78 7.36 2.00 -4.12
N ILE A 79 8.22 0.99 -4.34
CA ILE A 79 8.95 0.36 -3.24
C ILE A 79 10.07 1.25 -2.69
N VAL A 80 10.75 2.00 -3.57
CA VAL A 80 11.78 2.96 -3.15
C VAL A 80 11.14 4.09 -2.35
N TYR A 81 10.01 4.63 -2.85
CA TYR A 81 9.25 5.65 -2.14
C TYR A 81 8.81 5.15 -0.75
N SER A 82 8.20 3.96 -0.69
CA SER A 82 7.72 3.37 0.56
C SER A 82 8.85 3.14 1.57
N LYS A 83 9.98 2.58 1.13
CA LYS A 83 11.15 2.34 1.99
C LYS A 83 11.71 3.65 2.55
N GLN A 84 11.91 4.66 1.69
CA GLN A 84 12.50 5.94 2.09
C GLN A 84 11.66 6.63 3.17
N HIS A 85 10.33 6.60 3.04
CA HIS A 85 9.46 7.29 3.97
C HIS A 85 9.27 6.54 5.30
N VAL A 86 9.33 5.20 5.31
CA VAL A 86 9.24 4.43 6.56
C VAL A 86 10.58 4.30 7.30
N GLU A 87 11.71 4.61 6.64
CA GLU A 87 13.06 4.54 7.22
C GLU A 87 13.23 5.31 8.54
N PRO A 88 12.80 6.59 8.69
CA PRO A 88 12.94 7.33 9.94
C PRO A 88 11.98 6.88 11.04
N MET A 89 11.00 6.00 10.73
CA MET A 89 9.98 5.58 11.68
C MET A 89 10.48 4.48 12.62
N PRO A 90 9.92 4.34 13.84
CA PRO A 90 10.20 3.20 14.72
C PRO A 90 9.93 1.86 14.04
N ASN A 91 10.58 0.80 14.54
CA ASN A 91 10.32 -0.55 14.05
C ASN A 91 8.86 -0.94 14.31
N SER A 92 8.21 -1.45 13.28
CA SER A 92 6.81 -1.88 13.29
C SER A 92 6.64 -3.05 12.33
N THR A 93 5.51 -3.75 12.44
CA THR A 93 5.15 -4.80 11.47
C THR A 93 5.10 -4.25 10.04
N TYR A 94 4.56 -3.04 9.86
CA TYR A 94 4.50 -2.32 8.59
C TYR A 94 5.89 -2.08 8.00
N LYS A 95 6.81 -1.50 8.80
CA LYS A 95 8.19 -1.25 8.38
C LYS A 95 8.88 -2.55 7.98
N ASN A 96 8.74 -3.60 8.77
CA ASN A 96 9.36 -4.88 8.49
C ASN A 96 8.85 -5.48 7.17
N LEU A 97 7.54 -5.36 6.87
CA LEU A 97 6.99 -5.86 5.62
C LEU A 97 7.51 -5.09 4.41
N ILE A 98 7.57 -3.76 4.48
CA ILE A 98 8.12 -2.92 3.41
C ILE A 98 9.56 -3.33 3.09
N TYR A 99 10.39 -3.51 4.11
CA TYR A 99 11.78 -3.96 3.92
C TYR A 99 11.86 -5.37 3.32
N HIS A 100 10.98 -6.28 3.74
CA HIS A 100 10.91 -7.62 3.18
C HIS A 100 10.58 -7.60 1.67
N ILE A 101 9.61 -6.77 1.26
CA ILE A 101 9.24 -6.62 -0.15
C ILE A 101 10.38 -5.97 -0.94
N TYR A 102 10.98 -4.90 -0.40
CA TYR A 102 12.14 -4.24 -1.01
C TYR A 102 13.27 -5.25 -1.28
N ASP A 103 13.61 -6.04 -0.27
CA ASP A 103 14.62 -7.08 -0.39
C ASP A 103 14.22 -8.14 -1.43
N ALA A 104 12.95 -8.56 -1.49
CA ALA A 104 12.49 -9.54 -2.46
C ALA A 104 12.58 -9.04 -3.92
N ILE A 105 12.35 -7.74 -4.14
CA ILE A 105 12.43 -7.10 -5.46
C ILE A 105 13.89 -6.93 -5.90
N PHE A 106 14.79 -6.47 -5.01
CA PHE A 106 16.17 -6.12 -5.38
C PHE A 106 17.22 -7.20 -5.10
N LYS A 107 16.98 -8.18 -4.22
CA LYS A 107 17.95 -9.24 -3.88
C LYS A 107 17.76 -10.53 -4.68
N LYS A 108 16.99 -10.52 -5.78
CA LYS A 108 16.99 -11.64 -6.72
C LYS A 108 18.34 -11.69 -7.46
N SER A 109 19.26 -12.49 -6.91
CA SER A 109 20.43 -13.08 -7.56
C SER A 109 20.18 -14.57 -7.76
#